data_AF-B1NQC2-F1
#
_entry.id   AF-B1NQC2-F1
#
_cell.length_a   1.000
_cell.length_b   1.000
_cell.length_c   1.000
_cell.angle_alpha   90.00
_cell.angle_beta   90.00
_cell.angle_gamma   90.00
#
_symmetry.space_group_name_H-M   'P 1'
#
loop_
_entity.id
_entity.type
_entity.pdbx_description
1 polymer ?
#
loop_
_entity_poly.entity_id
_entity_poly.type
_entity_poly.pdbx_seq_one_letter_code
_entity_poly.pdbx_strand_id
1 'polypeptide(L)'
;MDKTLKLLILCLAWTCSFSALRCAARADPPLATNEDPIKFTTEGATSQSYQQFMDALRDRLTSGLIHDIPVLRDPTTVQERNRYVTVQLSNSDTESIQVGIDVTNAYVVAYRAGSRSYFLRDVPASASTYLFTGTNQYSLPFNGTYGDLERWAHQNREQVHLGLQAFRHGISFLRSGDDDNEERAHTMIVIIQMVAEAARFRYISNRVAVSIRTGTAFQPDPAMISLENNWDNLSAGVQRSVQDTFPNEVTLRSINNRPVIVDSLSHPTVAVLALMLFVCNPPNANQSPLLIRSVVEKSKICSSDYEPTVRISGRDGMCVDVSDNAYHNGNPIIMWKCKDQLEENQLWTLKRDKTIRSKGKCLTTYGYAAGNYVMIYDCSSAVPEATYWEIWDNGTIINPKSSLVLSAESSSMGGTLTVQENDYRMRQGWRTGNDTSPFVTSIAGYSNLCMEAHGTNVWMADCDSNKKEQQWALYPDGSIRPVQNTNNCLTSDEHKQGATIVMMGCSNAWASQRWVFRNDGTIYNLYDDMVMDVRRSDPSLKQIILWSYTGKPNQIWLTLF
;
A
#
# COMPACT_ATOMS: atom_id res chain seq x y z
N MET A 1 -48.25 3.77 -36.94
CA MET A 1 -47.08 3.36 -36.15
C MET A 1 -46.30 4.60 -35.74
N ASP A 2 -46.00 4.83 -34.48
CA ASP A 2 -46.90 5.21 -33.40
C ASP A 2 -46.08 6.21 -32.53
N LYS A 3 -46.73 7.21 -31.93
CA LYS A 3 -46.05 8.25 -31.12
C LYS A 3 -45.35 7.67 -29.88
N THR A 4 -45.64 6.40 -29.55
CA THR A 4 -44.93 5.55 -28.59
C THR A 4 -43.51 5.19 -29.01
N LEU A 5 -43.20 5.07 -30.31
CA LEU A 5 -41.85 4.68 -30.76
C LEU A 5 -40.83 5.81 -30.66
N LYS A 6 -41.27 7.09 -30.75
CA LYS A 6 -40.40 8.24 -30.52
C LYS A 6 -40.12 8.49 -29.03
N LEU A 7 -41.02 8.11 -28.12
CA LEU A 7 -40.78 8.19 -26.67
C LEU A 7 -39.79 7.10 -26.20
N LEU A 8 -39.81 5.91 -26.80
CA LEU A 8 -38.86 4.84 -26.48
C LEU A 8 -37.42 5.15 -26.93
N ILE A 9 -37.24 5.85 -28.05
CA ILE A 9 -35.90 6.25 -28.54
C ILE A 9 -35.33 7.42 -27.71
N LEU A 10 -36.17 8.27 -27.13
CA LEU A 10 -35.74 9.35 -26.22
C LEU A 10 -35.48 8.86 -24.78
N CYS A 11 -36.16 7.82 -24.31
CA CYS A 11 -35.85 7.21 -23.01
C CYS A 11 -34.56 6.37 -23.02
N LEU A 12 -34.18 5.75 -24.15
CA LEU A 12 -32.92 5.02 -24.27
C LEU A 12 -31.68 5.93 -24.38
N ALA A 13 -31.87 7.21 -24.71
CA ALA A 13 -30.80 8.20 -24.78
C ALA A 13 -30.55 8.95 -23.46
N TRP A 14 -31.34 8.70 -22.40
CA TRP A 14 -31.20 9.35 -21.08
C TRP A 14 -30.79 8.40 -19.95
N THR A 15 -30.66 7.09 -20.20
CA THR A 15 -30.17 6.12 -19.21
C THR A 15 -28.73 5.64 -19.45
N CYS A 16 -28.00 6.22 -20.41
CA CYS A 16 -26.57 5.98 -20.62
C CYS A 16 -25.68 7.13 -20.11
N SER A 17 -26.13 7.85 -19.09
CA SER A 17 -25.39 9.01 -18.56
C SER A 17 -25.28 9.02 -17.04
N PHE A 18 -25.13 7.88 -16.36
CA PHE A 18 -24.63 7.81 -14.97
C PHE A 18 -24.07 6.41 -14.69
N SER A 19 -22.97 6.11 -15.35
CA SER A 19 -21.98 5.10 -14.96
C SER A 19 -20.88 5.18 -16.01
N ALA A 20 -20.07 6.23 -15.91
CA ALA A 20 -18.74 6.20 -16.50
C ALA A 20 -17.92 5.17 -15.71
N LEU A 21 -18.22 3.87 -15.89
CA LEU A 21 -17.19 2.86 -15.78
C LEU A 21 -16.12 3.31 -16.76
N ARG A 22 -15.02 3.85 -16.23
CA ARG A 22 -13.80 4.05 -16.99
C ARG A 22 -13.32 2.67 -17.43
N CYS A 23 -13.85 2.17 -18.54
CA CYS A 23 -13.13 1.25 -19.40
C CYS A 23 -11.97 2.03 -20.00
N ALA A 24 -10.94 2.27 -19.20
CA ALA A 24 -9.61 2.41 -19.75
C ALA A 24 -9.32 1.05 -20.36
N ALA A 25 -9.46 0.92 -21.68
CA ALA A 25 -8.78 -0.14 -22.40
C ALA A 25 -7.31 -0.02 -21.97
N ARG A 26 -6.81 -0.97 -21.16
CA ARG A 26 -5.40 -1.04 -20.82
C ARG A 26 -4.68 -1.19 -22.15
N ALA A 27 -4.00 -0.12 -22.58
CA ALA A 27 -2.95 -0.25 -23.57
C ALA A 27 -2.00 -1.32 -23.04
N ASP A 28 -1.47 -2.17 -23.93
CA ASP A 28 -0.36 -3.06 -23.57
C ASP A 28 0.67 -2.25 -22.76
N PRO A 29 1.21 -2.79 -21.65
CA PRO A 29 2.18 -2.07 -20.85
C PRO A 29 3.26 -1.55 -21.78
N PRO A 30 3.59 -0.24 -21.74
CA PRO A 30 4.48 0.36 -22.72
C PRO A 30 5.76 -0.47 -22.80
N LEU A 31 6.16 -0.79 -24.04
CA LEU A 31 7.42 -1.49 -24.29
C LEU A 31 8.52 -0.73 -23.56
N ALA A 32 9.18 -1.41 -22.63
CA ALA A 32 10.38 -0.92 -21.99
C ALA A 32 11.49 -0.87 -23.05
N THR A 33 11.62 0.28 -23.73
CA THR A 33 12.73 0.52 -24.66
C THR A 33 13.79 1.38 -23.97
N ASN A 34 15.05 1.13 -24.34
CA ASN A 34 16.20 1.95 -23.93
C ASN A 34 16.34 3.23 -24.77
N GLU A 35 15.39 3.50 -25.68
CA GLU A 35 15.48 4.61 -26.65
C GLU A 35 15.02 5.95 -26.06
N ASP A 36 14.16 5.93 -25.03
CA ASP A 36 13.69 7.13 -24.33
C ASP A 36 13.87 6.99 -22.80
N PRO A 37 14.98 7.53 -22.25
CA PRO A 37 15.27 7.40 -20.83
C PRO A 37 14.34 8.29 -20.00
N ILE A 38 13.93 7.77 -18.84
CA ILE A 38 13.28 8.58 -17.80
C ILE A 38 14.33 9.54 -17.25
N LYS A 39 14.02 10.83 -17.14
CA LYS A 39 15.01 11.86 -16.78
C LYS A 39 14.74 12.47 -15.42
N PHE A 40 15.81 12.72 -14.69
CA PHE A 40 15.81 13.57 -13.50
C PHE A 40 17.02 14.48 -13.49
N THR A 41 16.79 15.78 -13.32
CA THR A 41 17.85 16.79 -13.20
C THR A 41 17.91 17.33 -11.78
N THR A 42 19.12 17.47 -11.24
CA THR A 42 19.33 18.05 -9.92
C THR A 42 19.32 19.58 -9.96
N GLU A 43 19.58 20.20 -11.11
CA GLU A 43 19.48 21.64 -11.31
C GLU A 43 18.02 22.09 -11.25
N GLY A 44 17.70 23.02 -10.36
CA GLY A 44 16.32 23.48 -10.14
C GLY A 44 15.36 22.40 -9.61
N ALA A 45 15.88 21.27 -9.09
CA ALA A 45 15.05 20.18 -8.58
C ALA A 45 14.13 20.66 -7.44
N THR A 46 12.87 20.22 -7.49
CA THR A 46 11.87 20.46 -6.46
C THR A 46 11.29 19.13 -5.97
N SER A 47 10.60 19.14 -4.83
CA SER A 47 9.85 17.95 -4.37
C SER A 47 8.87 17.46 -5.43
N GLN A 48 8.24 18.38 -6.17
CA GLN A 48 7.29 18.05 -7.23
C GLN A 48 7.96 17.39 -8.43
N SER A 49 9.09 17.94 -8.90
CA SER A 49 9.81 17.34 -10.05
C SER A 49 10.37 15.95 -9.71
N TYR A 50 10.78 15.74 -8.46
CA TYR A 50 11.20 14.42 -7.99
C TYR A 50 10.04 13.42 -7.89
N GLN A 51 8.86 13.84 -7.42
CA GLN A 51 7.66 12.99 -7.43
C GLN A 51 7.25 12.61 -8.85
N GLN A 52 7.23 13.56 -9.78
CA GLN A 52 6.96 13.29 -11.21
C GLN A 52 7.95 12.28 -11.81
N PHE A 53 9.22 12.39 -11.43
CA PHE A 53 10.25 11.42 -11.81
C PHE A 53 9.95 10.02 -11.25
N MET A 54 9.59 9.92 -9.96
CA MET A 54 9.20 8.64 -9.33
C MET A 54 7.97 8.02 -9.98
N ASP A 55 6.95 8.82 -10.30
CA ASP A 55 5.73 8.36 -10.95
C ASP A 55 6.01 7.84 -12.36
N ALA A 56 6.80 8.57 -13.16
CA ALA A 56 7.23 8.12 -14.49
C ALA A 56 8.03 6.80 -14.44
N LEU A 57 8.88 6.62 -13.42
CA LEU A 57 9.63 5.40 -13.23
C LEU A 57 8.72 4.22 -12.82
N ARG A 58 7.81 4.43 -11.87
CA ARG A 58 6.84 3.41 -11.46
C ARG A 58 5.93 3.00 -12.62
N ASP A 59 5.42 3.95 -13.39
CA ASP A 59 4.56 3.68 -14.55
C ASP A 59 5.29 2.83 -15.60
N ARG A 60 6.57 3.11 -15.86
CA ARG A 60 7.38 2.33 -16.81
C ARG A 60 7.66 0.90 -16.31
N LEU A 61 7.90 0.75 -15.02
CA LEU A 61 8.24 -0.53 -14.39
C LEU A 61 7.01 -1.43 -14.15
N THR A 62 5.82 -0.84 -14.01
CA THR A 62 4.58 -1.55 -13.72
C THR A 62 4.12 -2.42 -14.89
N SER A 63 3.75 -3.67 -14.61
CA SER A 63 3.17 -4.60 -15.57
C SER A 63 1.66 -4.79 -15.40
N GLY A 64 1.18 -4.61 -14.17
CA GLY A 64 -0.20 -4.81 -13.78
C GLY A 64 -0.42 -4.39 -12.33
N LEU A 65 -1.62 -4.71 -11.82
CA LEU A 65 -2.00 -4.46 -10.43
C LEU A 65 -2.42 -5.78 -9.79
N ILE A 66 -2.03 -6.00 -8.54
CA ILE A 66 -2.54 -7.08 -7.67
C ILE A 66 -2.98 -6.41 -6.37
N HIS A 67 -4.25 -6.60 -5.97
CA HIS A 67 -4.87 -5.86 -4.85
C HIS A 67 -4.71 -4.32 -4.98
N ASP A 68 -4.85 -3.80 -6.21
CA ASP A 68 -4.61 -2.39 -6.55
C ASP A 68 -3.18 -1.86 -6.29
N ILE A 69 -2.23 -2.77 -6.05
CA ILE A 69 -0.81 -2.45 -5.89
C ILE A 69 -0.04 -2.76 -7.18
N PRO A 70 0.71 -1.80 -7.75
CA PRO A 70 1.59 -2.03 -8.90
C PRO A 70 2.56 -3.19 -8.68
N VAL A 71 2.67 -4.06 -9.66
CA VAL A 71 3.61 -5.19 -9.65
C VAL A 71 4.52 -5.13 -10.87
N LEU A 72 5.80 -5.46 -10.65
CA LEU A 72 6.80 -5.62 -11.69
C LEU A 72 6.43 -6.76 -12.67
N ARG A 73 7.16 -6.85 -13.78
CA ARG A 73 6.91 -7.87 -14.81
C ARG A 73 7.32 -9.26 -14.31
N ASP A 74 6.55 -10.27 -14.66
CA ASP A 74 6.93 -11.68 -14.45
C ASP A 74 8.24 -11.97 -15.21
N PRO A 75 9.33 -12.35 -14.52
CA PRO A 75 10.61 -12.60 -15.18
C PRO A 75 10.53 -13.65 -16.29
N THR A 76 9.55 -14.56 -16.24
CA THR A 76 9.37 -15.62 -17.24
C THR A 76 8.69 -15.15 -18.53
N THR A 77 8.06 -13.97 -18.52
CA THR A 77 7.36 -13.40 -19.69
C THR A 77 8.17 -12.31 -20.39
N VAL A 78 9.22 -11.79 -19.76
CA VAL A 78 10.05 -10.72 -20.30
C VAL A 78 11.09 -11.27 -21.25
N GLN A 79 11.05 -10.81 -22.50
CA GLN A 79 12.12 -11.09 -23.47
C GLN A 79 13.35 -10.25 -23.13
N GLU A 80 14.56 -10.83 -23.21
CA GLU A 80 15.81 -10.18 -22.79
C GLU A 80 16.04 -8.79 -23.42
N ARG A 81 15.64 -8.58 -24.68
CA ARG A 81 15.77 -7.26 -25.35
C ARG A 81 14.91 -6.14 -24.73
N ASN A 82 13.89 -6.49 -23.95
CA ASN A 82 12.96 -5.57 -23.28
C ASN A 82 13.14 -5.59 -21.74
N ARG A 83 14.23 -6.21 -21.25
CA ARG A 83 14.45 -6.45 -19.82
C ARG A 83 14.98 -5.23 -19.07
N TYR A 84 15.54 -4.26 -19.79
CA TYR A 84 16.19 -3.11 -19.18
C TYR A 84 15.49 -1.82 -19.59
N VAL A 85 15.48 -0.88 -18.66
CA VAL A 85 15.14 0.53 -18.91
C VAL A 85 16.29 1.39 -18.44
N THR A 86 16.45 2.55 -19.06
CA THR A 86 17.47 3.52 -18.69
C THR A 86 16.87 4.73 -17.99
N VAL A 87 17.52 5.20 -16.93
CA VAL A 87 17.22 6.44 -16.22
C VAL A 87 18.39 7.40 -16.41
N GLN A 88 18.15 8.57 -16.99
CA GLN A 88 19.15 9.62 -17.11
C GLN A 88 19.12 10.52 -15.88
N LEU A 89 20.27 10.64 -15.21
CA LEU A 89 20.47 11.50 -14.06
C LEU A 89 21.46 12.60 -14.43
N SER A 90 21.07 13.87 -14.27
CA SER A 90 21.88 15.01 -14.69
C SER A 90 22.07 16.05 -13.60
N ASN A 91 23.26 16.67 -13.60
CA ASN A 91 23.54 17.88 -12.81
C ASN A 91 23.38 19.16 -13.64
N SER A 92 23.57 19.06 -14.95
CA SER A 92 23.40 20.13 -15.93
C SER A 92 23.15 19.51 -17.31
N ASP A 93 22.90 20.34 -18.33
CA ASP A 93 22.72 19.88 -19.71
C ASP A 93 23.92 19.10 -20.27
N THR A 94 25.13 19.34 -19.75
CA THR A 94 26.38 18.72 -20.21
C THR A 94 26.89 17.59 -19.32
N GLU A 95 26.38 17.50 -18.09
CA GLU A 95 26.85 16.56 -17.08
C GLU A 95 25.73 15.60 -16.69
N SER A 96 25.74 14.40 -17.27
CA SER A 96 24.78 13.35 -16.98
C SER A 96 25.34 11.95 -17.09
N ILE A 97 24.75 11.05 -16.31
CA ILE A 97 24.94 9.60 -16.40
C ILE A 97 23.61 8.94 -16.80
N GLN A 98 23.67 7.71 -17.29
CA GLN A 98 22.48 6.87 -17.45
C GLN A 98 22.62 5.62 -16.60
N VAL A 99 21.60 5.28 -15.82
CA VAL A 99 21.55 4.09 -14.98
C VAL A 99 20.63 3.08 -15.65
N GLY A 100 21.07 1.83 -15.79
CA GLY A 100 20.27 0.74 -16.30
C GLY A 100 19.58 0.00 -15.17
N ILE A 101 18.27 -0.20 -15.29
CA ILE A 101 17.41 -0.83 -14.30
C ILE A 101 16.76 -2.07 -14.93
N ASP A 102 16.82 -3.21 -14.25
CA ASP A 102 16.10 -4.44 -14.64
C ASP A 102 14.61 -4.32 -14.28
N VAL A 103 13.73 -4.44 -15.29
CA VAL A 103 12.27 -4.24 -15.14
C VAL A 103 11.57 -5.33 -14.33
N THR A 104 12.27 -6.42 -14.00
CA THR A 104 11.71 -7.58 -13.28
C THR A 104 11.90 -7.48 -11.76
N ASN A 105 12.87 -6.68 -11.30
CA ASN A 105 13.20 -6.50 -9.87
C ASN A 105 13.53 -5.05 -9.48
N ALA A 106 13.52 -4.10 -10.43
CA ALA A 106 13.91 -2.71 -10.25
C ALA A 106 15.37 -2.53 -9.75
N TYR A 107 16.26 -3.51 -10.00
CA TYR A 107 17.66 -3.43 -9.57
C TYR A 107 18.42 -2.56 -10.56
N VAL A 108 19.28 -1.68 -10.02
CA VAL A 108 20.33 -1.06 -10.82
C VAL A 108 21.32 -2.15 -11.20
N VAL A 109 21.58 -2.31 -12.50
CA VAL A 109 22.48 -3.34 -13.03
C VAL A 109 23.74 -2.75 -13.64
N ALA A 110 23.67 -1.52 -14.15
CA ALA A 110 24.80 -0.85 -14.77
C ALA A 110 24.62 0.66 -14.77
N TYR A 111 25.70 1.39 -15.06
CA TYR A 111 25.61 2.80 -15.43
C TYR A 111 26.51 3.12 -16.63
N ARG A 112 26.16 4.18 -17.36
CA ARG A 112 26.89 4.74 -18.48
C ARG A 112 27.38 6.13 -18.14
N ALA A 113 28.68 6.35 -18.37
CA ALA A 113 29.37 7.63 -18.22
C ALA A 113 30.03 7.99 -19.57
N GLY A 114 29.34 8.79 -20.39
CA GLY A 114 29.79 9.13 -21.74
C GLY A 114 29.90 7.91 -22.65
N SER A 115 31.12 7.59 -23.09
CA SER A 115 31.43 6.44 -23.95
C SER A 115 31.77 5.16 -23.18
N ARG A 116 31.79 5.19 -21.85
CA ARG A 116 32.05 4.02 -21.00
C ARG A 116 30.77 3.56 -20.30
N SER A 117 30.66 2.27 -20.05
CA SER A 117 29.59 1.69 -19.24
C SER A 117 30.14 0.63 -18.30
N TYR A 118 29.61 0.60 -17.09
CA TYR A 118 30.09 -0.22 -15.99
C TYR A 118 28.94 -1.10 -15.50
N PHE A 119 29.12 -2.41 -15.56
CA PHE A 119 28.14 -3.41 -15.13
C PHE A 119 28.53 -3.96 -13.76
N LEU A 120 27.54 -4.16 -12.89
CA LEU A 120 27.74 -4.84 -11.62
C LEU A 120 28.06 -6.33 -11.85
N ARG A 121 28.85 -6.91 -10.94
CA ARG A 121 29.43 -8.26 -11.12
C ARG A 121 28.39 -9.38 -11.21
N ASP A 122 27.24 -9.22 -10.58
CA ASP A 122 26.15 -10.21 -10.52
C ASP A 122 25.20 -10.16 -11.72
N VAL A 123 25.43 -9.24 -12.64
CA VAL A 123 24.56 -9.07 -13.81
C VAL A 123 24.84 -10.19 -14.82
N PRO A 124 23.79 -10.81 -15.41
CA PRO A 124 23.97 -11.80 -16.46
C PRO A 124 24.79 -11.24 -17.62
N ALA A 125 25.68 -12.07 -18.20
CA ALA A 125 26.49 -11.67 -19.34
C ALA A 125 25.65 -11.24 -20.58
N SER A 126 24.39 -11.69 -20.67
CA SER A 126 23.46 -11.25 -21.71
C SER A 126 23.10 -9.77 -21.62
N ALA A 127 23.18 -9.16 -20.43
CA ALA A 127 22.76 -7.77 -20.21
C ALA A 127 23.55 -6.79 -21.09
N SER A 128 24.85 -7.01 -21.23
CA SER A 128 25.73 -6.15 -22.03
C SER A 128 25.44 -6.19 -23.53
N THR A 129 24.68 -7.19 -23.99
CA THR A 129 24.21 -7.31 -25.37
C THR A 129 23.01 -6.39 -25.66
N TYR A 130 22.25 -5.99 -24.65
CA TYR A 130 20.99 -5.24 -24.81
C TYR A 130 20.99 -3.87 -24.12
N LEU A 131 21.90 -3.65 -23.17
CA LEU A 131 22.01 -2.42 -22.40
C LEU A 131 23.34 -1.72 -22.73
N PHE A 132 23.27 -0.42 -23.00
CA PHE A 132 24.43 0.41 -23.37
C PHE A 132 25.29 -0.23 -24.48
N THR A 133 24.65 -0.68 -25.55
CA THR A 133 25.36 -1.17 -26.75
C THR A 133 26.11 -0.01 -27.41
N GLY A 134 27.37 -0.23 -27.79
CA GLY A 134 28.20 0.80 -28.45
C GLY A 134 29.01 1.68 -27.48
N THR A 135 29.12 1.31 -26.21
CA THR A 135 30.09 1.87 -25.25
C THR A 135 31.24 0.91 -25.01
N ASN A 136 32.32 1.41 -24.38
CA ASN A 136 33.37 0.58 -23.80
C ASN A 136 32.84 -0.01 -22.50
N GLN A 137 32.59 -1.32 -22.50
CA GLN A 137 31.94 -2.03 -21.39
C GLN A 137 32.97 -2.59 -20.40
N TYR A 138 32.75 -2.32 -19.12
CA TYR A 138 33.57 -2.76 -18.00
C TYR A 138 32.72 -3.50 -16.97
N SER A 139 33.33 -4.43 -16.25
CA SER A 139 32.72 -5.06 -15.07
C SER A 139 33.32 -4.45 -13.81
N LEU A 140 32.45 -4.09 -12.87
CA LEU A 140 32.84 -3.66 -11.53
C LEU A 140 33.27 -4.87 -10.68
N PRO A 141 34.13 -4.68 -9.67
CA PRO A 141 34.58 -5.77 -8.83
C PRO A 141 33.55 -6.20 -7.77
N PHE A 142 32.45 -5.47 -7.63
CA PHE A 142 31.36 -5.69 -6.67
C PHE A 142 30.01 -5.90 -7.36
N ASN A 143 29.08 -6.53 -6.63
CA ASN A 143 27.71 -6.76 -7.07
C ASN A 143 26.72 -5.69 -6.55
N GLY A 144 25.46 -5.77 -6.98
CA GLY A 144 24.41 -4.80 -6.60
C GLY A 144 23.77 -5.00 -5.23
N THR A 145 24.21 -5.99 -4.44
CA THR A 145 23.63 -6.23 -3.11
C THR A 145 24.20 -5.25 -2.08
N TYR A 146 23.37 -4.78 -1.16
CA TYR A 146 23.83 -3.85 -0.12
C TYR A 146 25.00 -4.41 0.71
N GLY A 147 25.01 -5.70 1.03
CA GLY A 147 26.12 -6.31 1.76
C GLY A 147 27.47 -6.23 1.04
N ASP A 148 27.49 -6.32 -0.30
CA ASP A 148 28.74 -6.14 -1.07
C ASP A 148 29.08 -4.67 -1.27
N LEU A 149 28.07 -3.83 -1.54
CA LEU A 149 28.24 -2.37 -1.69
C LEU A 149 28.79 -1.73 -0.41
N GLU A 150 28.20 -2.02 0.76
CA GLU A 150 28.64 -1.51 2.06
C GLU A 150 30.06 -1.98 2.40
N ARG A 151 30.40 -3.23 2.04
CA ARG A 151 31.75 -3.79 2.22
C ARG A 151 32.80 -3.04 1.41
N TRP A 152 32.51 -2.71 0.15
CA TRP A 152 33.41 -1.97 -0.72
C TRP A 152 33.45 -0.47 -0.39
N ALA A 153 32.34 0.11 0.05
CA ALA A 153 32.25 1.50 0.48
C ALA A 153 32.81 1.74 1.89
N HIS A 154 33.14 0.67 2.63
CA HIS A 154 33.56 0.71 4.03
C HIS A 154 32.58 1.49 4.95
N GLN A 155 31.29 1.49 4.59
CA GLN A 155 30.27 2.26 5.27
C GLN A 155 28.90 1.57 5.15
N ASN A 156 28.17 1.49 6.27
CA ASN A 156 26.82 0.94 6.27
C ASN A 156 25.81 1.97 5.77
N ARG A 157 24.67 1.53 5.18
CA ARG A 157 23.61 2.43 4.71
C ARG A 157 23.17 3.47 5.74
N GLU A 158 23.04 3.10 7.01
CA GLU A 158 22.64 4.00 8.11
C GLU A 158 23.60 5.18 8.31
N GLN A 159 24.84 5.08 7.82
CA GLN A 159 25.87 6.11 7.95
C GLN A 159 25.98 6.97 6.69
N VAL A 160 25.47 6.49 5.55
CA VAL A 160 25.50 7.18 4.26
C VAL A 160 24.50 8.33 4.27
N HIS A 161 24.96 9.53 3.92
CA HIS A 161 24.10 10.70 3.81
C HIS A 161 23.41 10.71 2.46
N LEU A 162 22.08 10.75 2.48
CA LEU A 162 21.23 10.91 1.31
C LEU A 162 20.74 12.35 1.18
N GLY A 163 20.48 12.77 -0.06
CA GLY A 163 19.98 14.11 -0.37
C GLY A 163 20.58 14.68 -1.64
N LEU A 164 20.13 15.87 -2.02
CA LEU A 164 20.46 16.46 -3.33
C LEU A 164 21.97 16.66 -3.54
N GLN A 165 22.73 17.03 -2.50
CA GLN A 165 24.17 17.24 -2.60
C GLN A 165 24.94 15.92 -2.78
N ALA A 166 24.62 14.89 -2.00
CA ALA A 166 25.20 13.56 -2.16
C ALA A 166 24.89 12.99 -3.55
N PHE A 167 23.66 13.20 -4.03
CA PHE A 167 23.25 12.77 -5.37
C PHE A 167 23.99 13.52 -6.49
N ARG A 168 24.18 14.84 -6.35
CA ARG A 168 24.99 15.65 -7.28
C ARG A 168 26.44 15.19 -7.34
N HIS A 169 27.07 15.05 -6.17
CA HIS A 169 28.43 14.55 -6.06
C HIS A 169 28.58 13.19 -6.74
N GLY A 170 27.65 12.27 -6.46
CA GLY A 170 27.63 10.95 -7.08
C GLY A 170 27.53 10.98 -8.61
N ILE A 171 26.67 11.84 -9.17
CA ILE A 171 26.56 12.00 -10.63
C ILE A 171 27.89 12.51 -11.22
N SER A 172 28.49 13.53 -10.60
CA SER A 172 29.77 14.10 -11.06
C SER A 172 30.91 13.09 -10.99
N PHE A 173 31.02 12.36 -9.88
CA PHE A 173 32.05 11.36 -9.67
C PHE A 173 31.91 10.16 -10.63
N LEU A 174 30.70 9.64 -10.84
CA LEU A 174 30.51 8.58 -11.84
C LEU A 174 30.75 9.10 -13.27
N ARG A 175 30.48 10.39 -13.53
CA ARG A 175 30.67 10.99 -14.85
C ARG A 175 32.14 11.22 -15.20
N SER A 176 32.99 11.54 -14.22
CA SER A 176 34.44 11.74 -14.43
C SER A 176 35.12 10.44 -14.88
N GLY A 177 34.62 9.30 -14.40
CA GLY A 177 35.19 7.99 -14.69
C GLY A 177 36.46 7.70 -13.87
N ASP A 178 36.64 8.39 -12.75
CA ASP A 178 37.76 8.21 -11.81
C ASP A 178 37.80 6.78 -11.26
N ASP A 179 39.01 6.24 -11.06
CA ASP A 179 39.23 4.85 -10.67
C ASP A 179 39.28 4.63 -9.16
N ASP A 180 38.16 4.89 -8.50
CA ASP A 180 37.96 4.67 -7.07
C ASP A 180 36.74 3.78 -6.83
N ASN A 181 36.98 2.52 -6.45
CA ASN A 181 35.90 1.55 -6.24
C ASN A 181 35.18 1.73 -4.90
N GLU A 182 35.82 2.33 -3.90
CA GLU A 182 35.20 2.64 -2.61
C GLU A 182 34.14 3.73 -2.81
N GLU A 183 34.53 4.83 -3.45
CA GLU A 183 33.63 5.95 -3.74
C GLU A 183 32.55 5.57 -4.76
N ARG A 184 32.84 4.69 -5.73
CA ARG A 184 31.83 4.13 -6.65
C ARG A 184 30.79 3.32 -5.90
N ALA A 185 31.20 2.46 -4.97
CA ALA A 185 30.27 1.66 -4.18
C ALA A 185 29.40 2.56 -3.29
N HIS A 186 30.00 3.56 -2.62
CA HIS A 186 29.29 4.57 -1.83
C HIS A 186 28.23 5.30 -2.68
N THR A 187 28.64 5.81 -3.84
CA THR A 187 27.74 6.52 -4.75
C THR A 187 26.62 5.62 -5.27
N MET A 188 26.90 4.33 -5.51
CA MET A 188 25.88 3.39 -5.94
C MET A 188 24.82 3.15 -4.85
N ILE A 189 25.20 3.13 -3.57
CA ILE A 189 24.24 3.09 -2.45
C ILE A 189 23.30 4.30 -2.51
N VAL A 190 23.86 5.51 -2.66
CA VAL A 190 23.08 6.76 -2.76
C VAL A 190 22.09 6.69 -3.92
N ILE A 191 22.54 6.29 -5.11
CA ILE A 191 21.69 6.20 -6.31
C ILE A 191 20.60 5.13 -6.15
N ILE A 192 20.93 3.94 -5.65
CA ILE A 192 19.95 2.87 -5.47
C ILE A 192 18.88 3.31 -4.47
N GLN A 193 19.25 3.89 -3.33
CA GLN A 193 18.28 4.35 -2.33
C GLN A 193 17.41 5.51 -2.84
N MET A 194 17.99 6.47 -3.56
CA MET A 194 17.27 7.64 -4.08
C MET A 194 16.50 7.39 -5.38
N VAL A 195 16.65 6.23 -6.02
CA VAL A 195 15.96 5.89 -7.27
C VAL A 195 15.16 4.60 -7.14
N ALA A 196 15.81 3.46 -6.92
CA ALA A 196 15.15 2.16 -6.88
C ALA A 196 14.29 1.99 -5.61
N GLU A 197 14.84 2.29 -4.43
CA GLU A 197 14.09 2.15 -3.18
C GLU A 197 12.97 3.20 -3.07
N ALA A 198 13.21 4.41 -3.56
CA ALA A 198 12.19 5.44 -3.71
C ALA A 198 11.07 5.03 -4.69
N ALA A 199 11.39 4.32 -5.78
CA ALA A 199 10.37 3.77 -6.67
C ALA A 199 9.54 2.67 -5.99
N ARG A 200 10.15 1.83 -5.15
CA ARG A 200 9.49 0.75 -4.40
C ARG A 200 8.60 1.24 -3.27
N PHE A 201 9.01 2.30 -2.57
CA PHE A 201 8.32 2.79 -1.37
C PHE A 201 8.03 4.27 -1.41
N ARG A 202 6.76 4.64 -1.21
CA ARG A 202 6.35 6.04 -1.06
C ARG A 202 7.06 6.73 0.09
N TYR A 203 7.32 6.00 1.18
CA TYR A 203 8.07 6.50 2.34
C TYR A 203 9.44 7.03 1.96
N ILE A 204 10.21 6.27 1.20
CA ILE A 204 11.57 6.65 0.80
C ILE A 204 11.51 7.81 -0.21
N SER A 205 10.60 7.76 -1.17
CA SER A 205 10.40 8.90 -2.09
C SER A 205 10.01 10.19 -1.38
N ASN A 206 9.21 10.11 -0.30
CA ASN A 206 8.82 11.24 0.51
C ASN A 206 10.02 11.84 1.26
N ARG A 207 10.86 10.99 1.85
CA ARG A 207 12.08 11.41 2.56
C ARG A 207 13.04 12.17 1.64
N VAL A 208 13.25 11.67 0.43
CA VAL A 208 14.06 12.37 -0.58
C VAL A 208 13.39 13.69 -1.00
N ALA A 209 12.08 13.69 -1.23
CA ALA A 209 11.35 14.91 -1.58
C ALA A 209 11.42 15.98 -0.49
N VAL A 210 11.40 15.60 0.80
CA VAL A 210 11.62 16.49 1.94
C VAL A 210 13.02 17.06 1.91
N SER A 211 14.04 16.22 1.73
CA SER A 211 15.44 16.63 1.63
C SER A 211 15.67 17.66 0.51
N ILE A 212 15.04 17.46 -0.65
CA ILE A 212 15.10 18.42 -1.77
C ILE A 212 14.43 19.75 -1.38
N ARG A 213 13.28 19.71 -0.69
CA ARG A 213 12.56 20.92 -0.26
C ARG A 213 13.36 21.76 0.74
N THR A 214 13.95 21.10 1.73
CA THR A 214 14.61 21.76 2.85
C THR A 214 16.09 22.04 2.58
N GLY A 215 16.67 21.40 1.56
CA GLY A 215 18.10 21.46 1.28
C GLY A 215 18.96 20.70 2.29
N THR A 216 18.35 19.87 3.14
CA THR A 216 19.05 19.15 4.23
C THR A 216 19.26 17.69 3.86
N ALA A 217 20.49 17.19 4.03
CA ALA A 217 20.77 15.76 3.93
C ALA A 217 20.11 14.99 5.09
N PHE A 218 19.91 13.68 4.90
CA PHE A 218 19.41 12.77 5.93
C PHE A 218 20.12 11.43 5.85
N GLN A 219 20.16 10.71 6.96
CA GLN A 219 20.61 9.31 6.99
C GLN A 219 19.39 8.37 6.99
N PRO A 220 19.47 7.21 6.33
CA PRO A 220 18.44 6.17 6.42
C PRO A 220 18.17 5.81 7.88
N ASP A 221 16.90 5.89 8.29
CA ASP A 221 16.49 5.46 9.63
C ASP A 221 16.13 3.97 9.65
N PRO A 222 15.93 3.37 10.85
CA PRO A 222 15.60 1.96 10.96
C PRO A 222 14.36 1.54 10.16
N ALA A 223 13.40 2.44 9.98
CA ALA A 223 12.20 2.14 9.20
C ALA A 223 12.52 2.00 7.70
N MET A 224 13.24 2.98 7.13
CA MET A 224 13.72 2.93 5.75
C MET A 224 14.51 1.65 5.48
N ILE A 225 15.49 1.34 6.35
CA ILE A 225 16.30 0.12 6.22
C ILE A 225 15.43 -1.15 6.33
N SER A 226 14.46 -1.18 7.24
CA SER A 226 13.57 -2.33 7.38
C SER A 226 12.67 -2.55 6.17
N LEU A 227 12.21 -1.47 5.50
CA LEU A 227 11.43 -1.54 4.27
C LEU A 227 12.28 -2.11 3.13
N GLU A 228 13.48 -1.56 2.93
CA GLU A 228 14.43 -2.04 1.91
C GLU A 228 14.70 -3.55 2.07
N ASN A 229 14.96 -3.98 3.31
CA ASN A 229 15.30 -5.38 3.61
C ASN A 229 14.10 -6.35 3.55
N ASN A 230 12.86 -5.85 3.54
CA ASN A 230 11.64 -6.68 3.53
C ASN A 230 10.76 -6.46 2.29
N TRP A 231 11.29 -5.81 1.25
CA TRP A 231 10.52 -5.55 0.03
C TRP A 231 9.98 -6.82 -0.63
N ASP A 232 10.79 -7.88 -0.66
CA ASP A 232 10.42 -9.20 -1.16
C ASP A 232 9.37 -9.90 -0.27
N ASN A 233 9.55 -9.84 1.05
CA ASN A 233 8.62 -10.40 2.03
C ASN A 233 7.25 -9.71 1.98
N LEU A 234 7.22 -8.38 1.91
CA LEU A 234 5.97 -7.62 1.73
C LEU A 234 5.29 -7.96 0.41
N SER A 235 6.05 -8.01 -0.70
CA SER A 235 5.52 -8.36 -2.03
C SER A 235 4.91 -9.78 -2.02
N ALA A 236 5.58 -10.73 -1.36
CA ALA A 236 5.09 -12.10 -1.21
C ALA A 236 3.88 -12.20 -0.28
N GLY A 237 3.85 -11.45 0.82
CA GLY A 237 2.74 -11.37 1.77
C GLY A 237 1.46 -10.91 1.08
N VAL A 238 1.53 -9.81 0.32
CA VAL A 238 0.41 -9.26 -0.45
C VAL A 238 -0.09 -10.26 -1.49
N GLN A 239 0.78 -10.73 -2.39
CA GLN A 239 0.37 -11.57 -3.53
C GLN A 239 -0.16 -12.95 -3.11
N ARG A 240 0.28 -13.46 -1.96
CA ARG A 240 -0.16 -14.76 -1.43
C ARG A 240 -1.21 -14.63 -0.33
N SER A 241 -1.71 -13.42 -0.06
CA SER A 241 -2.72 -13.19 0.96
C SER A 241 -4.01 -13.96 0.65
N VAL A 242 -4.69 -14.40 1.71
CA VAL A 242 -5.99 -15.08 1.63
C VAL A 242 -6.93 -14.39 2.59
N GLN A 243 -8.05 -13.85 2.08
CA GLN A 243 -9.07 -13.16 2.88
C GLN A 243 -8.44 -12.12 3.82
N ASP A 244 -7.72 -11.14 3.25
CA ASP A 244 -6.97 -10.09 3.97
C ASP A 244 -5.73 -10.55 4.75
N THR A 245 -5.53 -11.84 5.04
CA THR A 245 -4.42 -12.32 5.89
C THR A 245 -3.18 -12.74 5.12
N PHE A 246 -2.00 -12.36 5.60
CA PHE A 246 -0.70 -12.82 5.06
C PHE A 246 -0.35 -14.24 5.51
N PRO A 247 0.30 -15.05 4.65
CA PRO A 247 0.73 -16.39 5.04
C PRO A 247 1.77 -16.42 6.16
N ASN A 248 2.67 -15.45 6.15
CA ASN A 248 3.66 -15.21 7.18
C ASN A 248 3.65 -13.72 7.51
N GLU A 249 3.73 -13.39 8.79
CA GLU A 249 3.89 -12.01 9.22
C GLU A 249 5.22 -11.43 8.72
N VAL A 250 5.22 -10.12 8.46
CA VAL A 250 6.42 -9.36 8.10
C VAL A 250 6.72 -8.36 9.20
N THR A 251 7.88 -8.50 9.84
CA THR A 251 8.29 -7.61 10.93
C THR A 251 9.16 -6.49 10.39
N LEU A 252 8.59 -5.29 10.35
CA LEU A 252 9.26 -4.03 10.03
C LEU A 252 9.76 -3.34 11.30
N ARG A 253 10.42 -2.18 11.14
CA ARG A 253 10.85 -1.31 12.23
C ARG A 253 10.21 0.08 12.08
N SER A 254 9.89 0.70 13.22
CA SER A 254 9.56 2.13 13.32
C SER A 254 10.83 2.98 13.22
N ILE A 255 10.72 4.32 13.07
CA ILE A 255 11.87 5.24 13.21
C ILE A 255 12.56 5.13 14.57
N ASN A 256 11.82 4.76 15.61
CA ASN A 256 12.32 4.56 16.97
C ASN A 256 12.77 3.10 17.22
N ASN A 257 13.01 2.34 16.16
CA ASN A 257 13.46 0.94 16.16
C ASN A 257 12.55 -0.07 16.90
N ARG A 258 11.28 0.28 17.14
CA ARG A 258 10.25 -0.64 17.64
C ARG A 258 9.75 -1.57 16.53
N PRO A 259 9.38 -2.82 16.84
CA PRO A 259 8.82 -3.74 15.85
C PRO A 259 7.45 -3.24 15.37
N VAL A 260 7.17 -3.41 14.08
CA VAL A 260 5.87 -3.18 13.44
C VAL A 260 5.51 -4.45 12.68
N ILE A 261 4.49 -5.17 13.16
CA ILE A 261 4.08 -6.46 12.58
C ILE A 261 3.04 -6.19 11.50
N VAL A 262 3.30 -6.70 10.30
CA VAL A 262 2.39 -6.61 9.15
C VAL A 262 1.95 -8.02 8.80
N ASP A 263 0.72 -8.35 9.15
CA ASP A 263 0.12 -9.68 8.97
C ASP A 263 -1.18 -9.66 8.14
N SER A 264 -1.56 -8.50 7.61
CA SER A 264 -2.76 -8.29 6.80
C SER A 264 -2.57 -7.26 5.68
N LEU A 265 -3.36 -7.42 4.62
CA LEU A 265 -3.41 -6.55 3.46
C LEU A 265 -3.96 -5.16 3.81
N SER A 266 -4.97 -5.11 4.68
CA SER A 266 -5.57 -3.88 5.20
C SER A 266 -4.72 -3.18 6.27
N HIS A 267 -3.55 -3.71 6.62
CA HIS A 267 -2.63 -3.01 7.50
C HIS A 267 -2.14 -1.71 6.83
N PRO A 268 -2.21 -0.52 7.49
CA PRO A 268 -1.94 0.77 6.84
C PRO A 268 -0.54 0.91 6.21
N THR A 269 0.45 0.18 6.72
CA THR A 269 1.82 0.19 6.18
C THR A 269 1.91 -0.40 4.77
N VAL A 270 0.95 -1.23 4.36
CA VAL A 270 0.91 -1.79 2.99
C VAL A 270 0.71 -0.68 1.95
N ALA A 271 -0.01 0.39 2.28
CA ALA A 271 -0.22 1.54 1.37
C ALA A 271 1.08 2.31 1.04
N VAL A 272 2.15 2.08 1.80
CA VAL A 272 3.48 2.65 1.56
C VAL A 272 4.18 1.95 0.38
N LEU A 273 3.83 0.69 0.11
CA LEU A 273 4.43 -0.14 -0.94
C LEU A 273 3.96 0.32 -2.33
N ALA A 274 4.77 1.13 -2.99
CA ALA A 274 4.40 1.73 -4.27
C ALA A 274 4.54 0.77 -5.46
N LEU A 275 5.47 -0.20 -5.37
CA LEU A 275 5.76 -1.15 -6.44
C LEU A 275 6.25 -2.48 -5.87
N MET A 276 5.63 -3.59 -6.23
CA MET A 276 5.95 -4.93 -5.75
C MET A 276 6.86 -5.71 -6.69
N LEU A 277 7.72 -6.54 -6.11
CA LEU A 277 8.38 -7.62 -6.84
C LEU A 277 7.34 -8.64 -7.31
N PHE A 278 7.41 -9.14 -8.55
CA PHE A 278 6.53 -10.21 -8.99
C PHE A 278 6.89 -11.53 -8.27
N VAL A 279 5.90 -12.15 -7.62
CA VAL A 279 6.05 -13.44 -6.92
C VAL A 279 5.18 -14.51 -7.57
N CYS A 280 3.91 -14.20 -7.80
CA CYS A 280 2.92 -15.05 -8.46
C CYS A 280 1.62 -14.27 -8.72
N ASN A 281 0.81 -14.75 -9.66
CA ASN A 281 -0.55 -14.26 -9.89
C ASN A 281 -1.55 -14.93 -8.96
N PRO A 282 -2.42 -14.20 -8.25
CA PRO A 282 -3.46 -14.81 -7.44
C PRO A 282 -4.45 -15.61 -8.32
N PRO A 283 -5.06 -16.70 -7.82
CA PRO A 283 -5.86 -17.64 -8.62
C PRO A 283 -7.00 -16.99 -9.43
N ASN A 284 -7.52 -15.86 -8.96
CA ASN A 284 -8.62 -15.11 -9.58
C ASN A 284 -8.18 -13.91 -10.43
N ALA A 285 -6.88 -13.66 -10.61
CA ALA A 285 -6.37 -12.54 -11.44
C ALA A 285 -6.83 -12.63 -12.91
N ASN A 286 -7.25 -13.83 -13.36
CA ASN A 286 -7.67 -14.11 -14.73
C ASN A 286 -9.19 -14.01 -14.98
N GLN A 287 -10.00 -13.52 -14.04
CA GLN A 287 -11.44 -13.29 -14.25
C GLN A 287 -11.78 -11.86 -14.74
N SER A 288 -10.96 -11.30 -15.63
CA SER A 288 -11.44 -10.22 -16.51
C SER A 288 -12.13 -10.84 -17.74
N PRO A 289 -13.40 -10.54 -18.04
CA PRO A 289 -14.19 -11.24 -19.06
C PRO A 289 -13.84 -10.91 -20.52
N LEU A 290 -12.69 -10.28 -20.82
CA LEU A 290 -12.37 -9.75 -22.15
C LEU A 290 -10.93 -10.03 -22.62
N LEU A 291 -10.46 -11.28 -22.54
CA LEU A 291 -9.25 -11.70 -23.24
C LEU A 291 -9.52 -12.93 -24.10
N ILE A 292 -9.45 -12.75 -25.43
CA ILE A 292 -9.29 -13.83 -26.39
C ILE A 292 -7.91 -14.45 -26.09
N ARG A 293 -7.93 -15.71 -25.65
CA ARG A 293 -6.74 -16.44 -25.21
C ARG A 293 -5.85 -16.78 -26.40
N SER A 294 -4.67 -16.15 -26.46
CA SER A 294 -3.50 -16.78 -27.05
C SER A 294 -3.03 -17.92 -26.14
N VAL A 295 -2.54 -18.99 -26.75
CA VAL A 295 -2.25 -20.29 -26.17
C VAL A 295 -1.09 -20.21 -25.16
N VAL A 296 -1.38 -20.48 -23.89
CA VAL A 296 -0.45 -20.90 -22.81
C VAL A 296 0.70 -19.91 -22.50
N GLU A 297 0.44 -18.89 -21.68
CA GLU A 297 1.50 -18.25 -20.89
C GLU A 297 1.62 -18.96 -19.53
N LYS A 298 2.76 -19.61 -19.30
CA LYS A 298 3.11 -20.30 -18.04
C LYS A 298 3.47 -19.29 -16.94
N SER A 299 2.59 -18.33 -16.64
CA SER A 299 2.82 -17.45 -15.51
C SER A 299 2.55 -18.20 -14.20
N LYS A 300 3.37 -17.93 -13.17
CA LYS A 300 3.30 -18.61 -11.87
C LYS A 300 2.03 -18.20 -11.12
N ILE A 301 1.21 -19.16 -10.72
CA ILE A 301 -0.01 -18.94 -9.91
C ILE A 301 0.32 -19.12 -8.43
N CYS A 302 -0.22 -18.26 -7.57
CA CYS A 302 -0.05 -18.39 -6.12
C CYS A 302 -0.77 -19.64 -5.61
N SER A 303 -0.14 -20.38 -4.69
CA SER A 303 -0.79 -21.51 -4.05
C SER A 303 -2.01 -21.00 -3.28
N SER A 304 -3.18 -21.55 -3.60
CA SER A 304 -4.40 -21.39 -2.80
C SER A 304 -4.43 -22.34 -1.59
N ASP A 305 -3.30 -23.03 -1.32
CA ASP A 305 -2.88 -23.81 -0.15
C ASP A 305 -3.44 -23.45 1.24
N TYR A 306 -3.59 -22.15 1.46
CA TYR A 306 -3.41 -21.57 2.78
C TYR A 306 -4.74 -21.30 3.47
N GLU A 307 -4.83 -21.70 4.75
CA GLU A 307 -5.99 -21.47 5.62
C GLU A 307 -5.49 -20.90 6.96
N PRO A 308 -5.30 -19.57 7.05
CA PRO A 308 -4.74 -18.92 8.23
C PRO A 308 -5.64 -19.14 9.44
N THR A 309 -5.04 -19.28 10.62
CA THR A 309 -5.74 -19.15 11.90
C THR A 309 -5.26 -17.90 12.61
N VAL A 310 -6.14 -16.91 12.71
CA VAL A 310 -5.80 -15.56 13.19
C VAL A 310 -6.90 -15.00 14.08
N ARG A 311 -6.62 -13.88 14.75
CA ARG A 311 -7.69 -13.05 15.31
C ARG A 311 -8.35 -12.20 14.22
N ILE A 312 -9.56 -11.76 14.53
CA ILE A 312 -10.28 -10.74 13.77
C ILE A 312 -10.58 -9.62 14.74
N SER A 313 -10.05 -8.43 14.48
CA SER A 313 -10.22 -7.25 15.31
C SER A 313 -11.01 -6.18 14.56
N GLY A 314 -11.76 -5.35 15.28
CA GLY A 314 -12.64 -4.35 14.68
C GLY A 314 -12.89 -3.19 15.63
N ARG A 315 -14.17 -2.86 15.82
CA ARG A 315 -14.64 -1.68 16.57
C ARG A 315 -13.89 -1.50 17.89
N ASP A 316 -13.28 -0.32 18.07
CA ASP A 316 -12.52 0.08 19.28
C ASP A 316 -11.32 -0.84 19.62
N GLY A 317 -10.81 -1.60 18.64
CA GLY A 317 -9.68 -2.52 18.82
C GLY A 317 -10.06 -3.80 19.58
N MET A 318 -11.36 -4.09 19.71
CA MET A 318 -11.85 -5.34 20.28
C MET A 318 -11.80 -6.48 19.26
N CYS A 319 -11.83 -7.72 19.76
CA CYS A 319 -11.75 -8.94 18.99
C CYS A 319 -13.11 -9.64 18.87
N VAL A 320 -13.31 -10.33 17.75
CA VAL A 320 -14.40 -11.28 17.54
C VAL A 320 -14.17 -12.49 18.44
N ASP A 321 -15.09 -12.73 19.38
CA ASP A 321 -14.94 -13.70 20.46
C ASP A 321 -16.18 -14.62 20.58
N VAL A 322 -15.96 -15.93 20.73
CA VAL A 322 -17.00 -16.89 21.10
C VAL A 322 -17.29 -16.77 22.60
N SER A 323 -18.48 -16.26 22.94
CA SER A 323 -18.87 -15.90 24.32
C SER A 323 -18.55 -16.99 25.32
N ASP A 324 -17.86 -16.63 26.39
CA ASP A 324 -17.48 -17.49 27.52
C ASP A 324 -16.73 -18.78 27.13
N ASN A 325 -16.07 -18.80 25.96
CA ASN A 325 -15.43 -20.00 25.42
C ASN A 325 -16.42 -21.19 25.28
N ALA A 326 -17.71 -20.90 25.12
CA ALA A 326 -18.79 -21.88 25.06
C ALA A 326 -19.18 -22.18 23.60
N TYR A 327 -19.06 -23.45 23.20
CA TYR A 327 -19.24 -23.88 21.80
C TYR A 327 -20.55 -24.66 21.57
N HIS A 328 -21.54 -24.55 22.46
CA HIS A 328 -22.85 -25.13 22.18
C HIS A 328 -23.51 -24.38 21.02
N ASN A 329 -24.22 -25.11 20.14
CA ASN A 329 -24.81 -24.52 18.94
C ASN A 329 -25.76 -23.38 19.31
N GLY A 330 -25.57 -22.22 18.68
CA GLY A 330 -26.38 -21.03 18.93
C GLY A 330 -25.78 -20.03 19.91
N ASN A 331 -24.68 -20.36 20.60
CA ASN A 331 -24.00 -19.42 21.50
C ASN A 331 -23.52 -18.18 20.71
N PRO A 332 -23.76 -16.95 21.20
CA PRO A 332 -23.47 -15.74 20.44
C PRO A 332 -21.97 -15.49 20.26
N ILE A 333 -21.65 -14.81 19.16
CA ILE A 333 -20.36 -14.18 18.95
C ILE A 333 -20.45 -12.73 19.41
N ILE A 334 -19.44 -12.26 20.13
CA ILE A 334 -19.42 -10.96 20.81
C ILE A 334 -18.16 -10.18 20.46
N MET A 335 -18.18 -8.86 20.71
CA MET A 335 -16.97 -8.06 20.80
C MET A 335 -16.37 -8.14 22.20
N TRP A 336 -15.14 -8.62 22.31
CA TRP A 336 -14.45 -8.70 23.60
C TRP A 336 -13.06 -8.07 23.53
N LYS A 337 -12.47 -7.76 24.70
CA LYS A 337 -11.06 -7.34 24.75
C LYS A 337 -10.21 -8.41 24.07
N CYS A 338 -9.34 -8.02 23.13
CA CYS A 338 -8.34 -8.92 22.59
C CYS A 338 -7.44 -9.42 23.73
N LYS A 339 -7.35 -10.75 23.86
CA LYS A 339 -6.64 -11.39 24.98
C LYS A 339 -5.14 -11.21 24.85
N ASP A 340 -4.41 -11.28 25.97
CA ASP A 340 -2.95 -11.18 25.93
C ASP A 340 -2.32 -12.47 25.38
N GLN A 341 -3.03 -13.59 25.49
CA GLN A 341 -2.63 -14.90 24.94
C GLN A 341 -3.58 -15.33 23.79
N LEU A 342 -3.06 -16.08 22.83
CA LEU A 342 -3.84 -16.64 21.73
C LEU A 342 -4.74 -17.78 22.23
N GLU A 343 -5.96 -17.44 22.66
CA GLU A 343 -6.96 -18.40 23.13
C GLU A 343 -7.95 -18.79 22.04
N GLU A 344 -8.39 -20.06 22.01
CA GLU A 344 -9.18 -20.62 20.91
C GLU A 344 -10.45 -19.82 20.57
N ASN A 345 -11.15 -19.27 21.56
CA ASN A 345 -12.38 -18.51 21.35
C ASN A 345 -12.19 -17.16 20.65
N GLN A 346 -10.95 -16.69 20.46
CA GLN A 346 -10.62 -15.53 19.64
C GLN A 346 -9.84 -15.89 18.38
N LEU A 347 -9.60 -17.19 18.15
CA LEU A 347 -8.89 -17.68 16.97
C LEU A 347 -9.86 -18.23 15.93
N TRP A 348 -9.68 -17.74 14.71
CA TRP A 348 -10.54 -18.02 13.57
C TRP A 348 -9.71 -18.55 12.41
N THR A 349 -9.98 -19.78 12.00
CA THR A 349 -9.42 -20.37 10.78
C THR A 349 -10.24 -19.92 9.58
N LEU A 350 -9.61 -19.19 8.66
CA LEU A 350 -10.21 -18.75 7.40
C LEU A 350 -10.06 -19.88 6.38
N LYS A 351 -11.15 -20.60 6.13
CA LYS A 351 -11.14 -21.80 5.28
C LYS A 351 -11.41 -21.44 3.82
N ARG A 352 -10.91 -22.27 2.92
CA ARG A 352 -11.09 -22.05 1.46
C ARG A 352 -12.52 -22.25 0.98
N ASP A 353 -13.30 -23.03 1.71
CA ASP A 353 -14.73 -23.20 1.49
C ASP A 353 -15.56 -21.96 1.90
N LYS A 354 -14.88 -20.84 2.21
CA LYS A 354 -15.44 -19.57 2.66
C LYS A 354 -16.06 -19.62 4.06
N THR A 355 -15.83 -20.68 4.83
CA THR A 355 -16.22 -20.70 6.25
C THR A 355 -15.15 -20.06 7.12
N ILE A 356 -15.59 -19.35 8.16
CA ILE A 356 -14.73 -18.81 9.21
C ILE A 356 -14.96 -19.68 10.44
N ARG A 357 -13.93 -20.41 10.91
CA ARG A 357 -14.11 -21.47 11.92
C ARG A 357 -13.37 -21.21 13.22
N SER A 358 -13.98 -21.55 14.35
CA SER A 358 -13.33 -21.59 15.66
C SER A 358 -13.65 -22.94 16.33
N LYS A 359 -12.62 -23.63 16.81
CA LYS A 359 -12.72 -24.97 17.43
C LYS A 359 -13.56 -25.99 16.62
N GLY A 360 -13.38 -25.98 15.30
CA GLY A 360 -14.11 -26.85 14.37
C GLY A 360 -15.55 -26.45 14.07
N LYS A 361 -16.10 -25.42 14.72
CA LYS A 361 -17.43 -24.85 14.46
C LYS A 361 -17.35 -23.61 13.59
N CYS A 362 -18.46 -23.26 12.94
CA CYS A 362 -18.54 -22.19 11.95
C CYS A 362 -19.18 -20.92 12.53
N LEU A 363 -18.63 -19.77 12.15
CA LEU A 363 -19.27 -18.47 12.28
C LEU A 363 -20.53 -18.46 11.43
N THR A 364 -21.70 -18.36 12.05
CA THR A 364 -22.99 -18.62 11.39
C THR A 364 -23.96 -17.49 11.67
N THR A 365 -24.62 -16.94 10.65
CA THR A 365 -25.73 -16.01 10.88
C THR A 365 -26.98 -16.76 11.33
N TYR A 366 -27.74 -16.20 12.28
CA TYR A 366 -29.03 -16.76 12.70
C TYR A 366 -30.05 -16.75 11.55
N GLY A 367 -30.00 -15.72 10.69
CA GLY A 367 -30.90 -15.56 9.55
C GLY A 367 -30.40 -14.50 8.58
N TYR A 368 -31.19 -14.21 7.55
CA TYR A 368 -30.79 -13.34 6.43
C TYR A 368 -31.43 -11.94 6.44
N ALA A 369 -32.07 -11.56 7.55
CA ALA A 369 -32.57 -10.19 7.78
C ALA A 369 -31.60 -9.35 8.62
N ALA A 370 -31.58 -8.04 8.39
CA ALA A 370 -30.81 -7.10 9.19
C ALA A 370 -31.22 -7.17 10.68
N GLY A 371 -30.24 -7.12 11.58
CA GLY A 371 -30.45 -7.27 13.02
C GLY A 371 -30.35 -8.70 13.55
N ASN A 372 -30.32 -9.73 12.69
CA ASN A 372 -30.06 -11.09 13.14
C ASN A 372 -28.66 -11.18 13.75
N TYR A 373 -28.54 -11.88 14.87
CA TYR A 373 -27.25 -12.09 15.53
C TYR A 373 -26.41 -13.16 14.83
N VAL A 374 -25.12 -13.14 15.10
CA VAL A 374 -24.14 -14.13 14.64
C VAL A 374 -23.74 -15.04 15.79
N MET A 375 -23.62 -16.33 15.51
CA MET A 375 -23.46 -17.38 16.49
C MET A 375 -22.40 -18.40 16.07
N ILE A 376 -21.91 -19.17 17.04
CA ILE A 376 -21.15 -20.38 16.77
C ILE A 376 -22.11 -21.54 16.50
N TYR A 377 -21.88 -22.29 15.42
CA TYR A 377 -22.73 -23.43 15.08
C TYR A 377 -21.92 -24.56 14.45
N ASP A 378 -22.43 -25.78 14.55
CA ASP A 378 -21.82 -26.93 13.88
C ASP A 378 -21.91 -26.78 12.35
N CYS A 379 -20.76 -26.85 11.68
CA CYS A 379 -20.64 -26.59 10.25
C CYS A 379 -21.45 -27.57 9.37
N SER A 380 -21.70 -28.79 9.84
CA SER A 380 -22.36 -29.84 9.06
C SER A 380 -23.89 -29.82 9.16
N SER A 381 -24.42 -29.22 10.22
CA SER A 381 -25.86 -29.13 10.49
C SER A 381 -26.45 -27.74 10.23
N ALA A 382 -25.63 -26.70 10.17
CA ALA A 382 -26.05 -25.37 9.74
C ALA A 382 -26.47 -25.37 8.26
N VAL A 383 -27.36 -24.44 7.89
CA VAL A 383 -27.62 -24.12 6.48
C VAL A 383 -26.30 -23.61 5.88
N PRO A 384 -25.75 -24.24 4.82
CA PRO A 384 -24.42 -23.91 4.30
C PRO A 384 -24.24 -22.42 3.99
N GLU A 385 -25.22 -21.80 3.34
CA GLU A 385 -25.19 -20.39 2.96
C GLU A 385 -25.16 -19.41 4.14
N ALA A 386 -25.55 -19.84 5.34
CA ALA A 386 -25.47 -19.05 6.57
C ALA A 386 -24.06 -19.05 7.18
N THR A 387 -23.18 -19.95 6.72
CA THR A 387 -21.81 -20.13 7.22
C THR A 387 -20.74 -19.56 6.31
N TYR A 388 -21.11 -19.16 5.08
CA TYR A 388 -20.19 -18.58 4.12
C TYR A 388 -19.99 -17.08 4.36
N TRP A 389 -18.74 -16.66 4.33
CA TRP A 389 -18.30 -15.29 4.50
C TRP A 389 -17.19 -14.93 3.52
N GLU A 390 -17.17 -13.69 3.08
CA GLU A 390 -16.07 -13.13 2.31
C GLU A 390 -15.49 -11.94 3.07
N ILE A 391 -14.17 -11.92 3.25
CA ILE A 391 -13.44 -10.80 3.81
C ILE A 391 -12.84 -10.02 2.64
N TRP A 392 -13.27 -8.77 2.48
CA TRP A 392 -12.79 -7.89 1.42
C TRP A 392 -11.54 -7.12 1.86
N ASP A 393 -10.71 -6.72 0.89
CA ASP A 393 -9.48 -5.93 1.10
C ASP A 393 -9.73 -4.59 1.82
N ASN A 394 -10.97 -4.09 1.81
CA ASN A 394 -11.38 -2.88 2.51
C ASN A 394 -11.78 -3.12 3.98
N GLY A 395 -11.66 -4.34 4.50
CA GLY A 395 -11.97 -4.71 5.87
C GLY A 395 -13.45 -4.98 6.13
N THR A 396 -14.24 -5.34 5.11
CA THR A 396 -15.66 -5.69 5.26
C THR A 396 -15.82 -7.21 5.24
N ILE A 397 -16.61 -7.75 6.17
CA ILE A 397 -16.93 -9.19 6.23
C ILE A 397 -18.39 -9.38 5.86
N ILE A 398 -18.66 -9.95 4.69
CA ILE A 398 -20.00 -10.07 4.10
C ILE A 398 -20.47 -11.52 4.06
N ASN A 399 -21.75 -11.76 4.34
CA ASN A 399 -22.40 -13.03 4.03
C ASN A 399 -22.96 -12.97 2.59
N PRO A 400 -22.45 -13.77 1.63
CA PRO A 400 -22.84 -13.63 0.22
C PRO A 400 -24.33 -13.86 -0.06
N LYS A 401 -24.98 -14.73 0.72
CA LYS A 401 -26.38 -15.09 0.51
C LYS A 401 -27.35 -13.95 0.82
N SER A 402 -27.10 -13.22 1.90
CA SER A 402 -27.93 -12.09 2.33
C SER A 402 -27.44 -10.74 1.82
N SER A 403 -26.16 -10.66 1.42
CA SER A 403 -25.45 -9.40 1.17
C SER A 403 -25.36 -8.48 2.39
N LEU A 404 -25.62 -9.01 3.60
CA LEU A 404 -25.45 -8.31 4.86
C LEU A 404 -24.04 -8.51 5.41
N VAL A 405 -23.58 -7.56 6.20
CA VAL A 405 -22.20 -7.50 6.72
C VAL A 405 -22.14 -7.67 8.23
N LEU A 406 -21.07 -8.32 8.71
CA LEU A 406 -20.78 -8.46 10.14
C LEU A 406 -20.63 -7.08 10.78
N SER A 407 -21.39 -6.83 11.83
CA SER A 407 -21.56 -5.51 12.43
C SER A 407 -21.55 -5.58 13.96
N ALA A 408 -20.77 -4.69 14.57
CA ALA A 408 -20.72 -4.49 16.01
C ALA A 408 -21.58 -3.28 16.42
N GLU A 409 -22.90 -3.45 16.49
CA GLU A 409 -23.83 -2.34 16.72
C GLU A 409 -23.68 -1.69 18.10
N SER A 410 -23.37 -2.47 19.14
CA SER A 410 -23.08 -1.98 20.48
C SER A 410 -21.64 -1.47 20.61
N SER A 411 -21.44 -0.37 21.35
CA SER A 411 -20.11 0.12 21.75
C SER A 411 -19.57 -0.57 23.01
N SER A 412 -20.39 -1.35 23.71
CA SER A 412 -19.99 -1.99 24.96
C SER A 412 -19.25 -3.30 24.71
N MET A 413 -18.21 -3.55 25.50
CA MET A 413 -17.58 -4.87 25.59
C MET A 413 -18.62 -5.92 25.99
N GLY A 414 -18.60 -7.08 25.32
CA GLY A 414 -19.62 -8.12 25.43
C GLY A 414 -20.80 -7.94 24.47
N GLY A 415 -20.83 -6.86 23.68
CA GLY A 415 -21.88 -6.63 22.68
C GLY A 415 -21.93 -7.73 21.62
N THR A 416 -23.11 -8.30 21.42
CA THR A 416 -23.35 -9.34 20.40
C THR A 416 -23.19 -8.80 18.98
N LEU A 417 -22.53 -9.59 18.13
CA LEU A 417 -22.40 -9.29 16.70
C LEU A 417 -23.66 -9.63 15.94
N THR A 418 -23.95 -8.83 14.92
CA THR A 418 -25.12 -8.97 14.06
C THR A 418 -24.75 -8.88 12.59
N VAL A 419 -25.68 -9.26 11.72
CA VAL A 419 -25.63 -8.92 10.29
C VAL A 419 -26.49 -7.68 10.03
N GLN A 420 -25.97 -6.72 9.27
CA GLN A 420 -26.65 -5.46 8.95
C GLN A 420 -26.47 -5.09 7.47
N GLU A 421 -27.26 -4.12 7.01
CA GLU A 421 -27.03 -3.48 5.71
C GLU A 421 -25.63 -2.85 5.66
N ASN A 422 -25.00 -2.93 4.49
CA ASN A 422 -23.64 -2.43 4.32
C ASN A 422 -23.64 -0.92 4.06
N ASP A 423 -23.32 -0.16 5.10
CA ASP A 423 -23.14 1.29 5.04
C ASP A 423 -21.66 1.68 5.19
N TYR A 424 -20.74 0.71 5.12
CA TYR A 424 -19.31 0.90 5.37
C TYR A 424 -19.00 1.69 6.65
N ARG A 425 -19.81 1.49 7.69
CA ARG A 425 -19.61 2.18 8.96
C ARG A 425 -18.33 1.72 9.65
N MET A 426 -17.77 2.54 10.53
CA MET A 426 -16.64 2.15 11.40
C MET A 426 -16.97 0.86 12.17
N ARG A 427 -18.20 0.72 12.66
CA ARG A 427 -18.68 -0.51 13.33
C ARG A 427 -18.84 -1.76 12.43
N GLN A 428 -18.49 -1.64 11.15
CA GLN A 428 -18.51 -2.71 10.14
C GLN A 428 -17.11 -2.91 9.53
N GLY A 429 -16.08 -2.29 10.12
CA GLY A 429 -14.68 -2.43 9.73
C GLY A 429 -13.95 -3.46 10.58
N TRP A 430 -13.16 -4.28 9.91
CA TRP A 430 -12.45 -5.41 10.47
C TRP A 430 -11.05 -5.52 9.87
N ARG A 431 -10.09 -6.03 10.64
CA ARG A 431 -8.76 -6.41 10.21
C ARG A 431 -8.44 -7.82 10.72
N THR A 432 -7.92 -8.65 9.83
CA THR A 432 -7.39 -9.97 10.20
C THR A 432 -5.96 -9.85 10.70
N GLY A 433 -5.52 -10.76 11.57
CA GLY A 433 -4.15 -10.75 12.09
C GLY A 433 -4.07 -10.98 13.60
N ASN A 434 -2.94 -11.51 14.06
CA ASN A 434 -2.72 -11.77 15.48
C ASN A 434 -2.25 -10.51 16.21
N ASP A 435 -1.57 -9.58 15.53
CA ASP A 435 -1.30 -8.25 16.08
C ASP A 435 -2.53 -7.34 15.91
N THR A 436 -3.34 -7.30 16.97
CA THR A 436 -4.57 -6.51 17.02
C THR A 436 -4.33 -5.11 17.54
N SER A 437 -3.08 -4.71 17.80
CA SER A 437 -2.77 -3.39 18.32
C SER A 437 -3.01 -2.30 17.25
N PRO A 438 -3.51 -1.11 17.62
CA PRO A 438 -3.55 0.02 16.71
C PRO A 438 -2.14 0.43 16.30
N PHE A 439 -1.93 0.68 15.02
CA PHE A 439 -0.63 1.14 14.53
C PHE A 439 -0.48 2.64 14.83
N VAL A 440 0.48 2.99 15.68
CA VAL A 440 0.76 4.39 16.06
C VAL A 440 1.81 4.99 15.15
N THR A 441 1.47 6.07 14.46
CA THR A 441 2.26 6.68 13.39
C THR A 441 1.95 8.18 13.27
N SER A 442 2.82 8.93 12.58
CA SER A 442 2.46 10.27 12.09
C SER A 442 1.91 10.17 10.67
N ILE A 443 0.97 11.04 10.31
CA ILE A 443 0.40 11.07 8.95
C ILE A 443 0.93 12.31 8.24
N ALA A 444 1.83 12.12 7.27
CA ALA A 444 2.29 13.17 6.38
C ALA A 444 1.33 13.35 5.20
N GLY A 445 1.27 14.56 4.64
CA GLY A 445 0.45 14.88 3.48
C GLY A 445 1.05 15.98 2.62
N TYR A 446 0.20 16.88 2.12
CA TYR A 446 0.59 17.95 1.21
C TYR A 446 1.78 18.79 1.73
N SER A 447 2.70 19.14 0.83
CA SER A 447 3.96 19.85 1.13
C SER A 447 4.87 19.16 2.15
N ASN A 448 4.69 17.84 2.36
CA ASN A 448 5.36 17.04 3.38
C ASN A 448 5.17 17.59 4.81
N LEU A 449 4.00 18.17 5.07
CA LEU A 449 3.55 18.56 6.41
C LEU A 449 2.88 17.37 7.08
N CYS A 450 2.77 17.40 8.41
CA CYS A 450 2.12 16.38 9.21
C CYS A 450 0.75 16.84 9.69
N MET A 451 -0.19 15.90 9.75
CA MET A 451 -1.50 16.09 10.32
C MET A 451 -1.37 16.29 11.84
N GLU A 452 -1.84 17.42 12.35
CA GLU A 452 -1.73 17.82 13.77
C GLU A 452 -3.12 18.07 14.37
N ALA A 453 -3.36 17.48 15.53
CA ALA A 453 -4.58 17.66 16.31
C ALA A 453 -4.56 18.99 17.09
N HIS A 454 -5.62 19.78 16.96
CA HIS A 454 -5.80 21.06 17.65
C HIS A 454 -7.19 21.16 18.28
N GLY A 455 -7.33 20.67 19.51
CA GLY A 455 -8.62 20.60 20.21
C GLY A 455 -9.55 19.62 19.52
N THR A 456 -10.59 20.11 18.84
CA THR A 456 -11.50 19.31 18.01
C THR A 456 -11.23 19.46 16.50
N ASN A 457 -10.25 20.27 16.11
CA ASN A 457 -9.89 20.53 14.71
C ASN A 457 -8.61 19.79 14.33
N VAL A 458 -8.38 19.63 13.04
CA VAL A 458 -7.17 19.01 12.50
C VAL A 458 -6.70 19.76 11.26
N TRP A 459 -5.40 19.99 11.14
CA TRP A 459 -4.80 20.60 9.94
C TRP A 459 -3.35 20.20 9.76
N MET A 460 -2.73 20.68 8.68
CA MET A 460 -1.34 20.42 8.33
C MET A 460 -0.39 21.38 9.05
N ALA A 461 0.63 20.85 9.73
CA ALA A 461 1.69 21.61 10.40
C ALA A 461 3.07 21.01 10.10
N ASP A 462 4.15 21.73 10.43
CA ASP A 462 5.51 21.18 10.27
C ASP A 462 5.69 19.92 11.11
N CYS A 463 6.20 18.86 10.48
CA CYS A 463 6.45 17.57 11.13
C CYS A 463 7.49 17.72 12.24
N ASP A 464 7.15 17.26 13.44
CA ASP A 464 8.02 17.22 14.61
C ASP A 464 7.79 15.91 15.36
N SER A 465 8.82 15.08 15.45
CA SER A 465 8.76 13.76 16.09
C SER A 465 8.45 13.83 17.59
N ASN A 466 8.62 14.99 18.23
CA ASN A 466 8.35 15.17 19.66
C ASN A 466 6.88 15.52 19.95
N LYS A 467 6.09 15.90 18.93
CA LYS A 467 4.69 16.31 19.12
C LYS A 467 3.77 15.11 19.22
N LYS A 468 3.10 14.95 20.36
CA LYS A 468 2.08 13.91 20.55
C LYS A 468 0.80 14.20 19.78
N GLU A 469 0.55 15.48 19.46
CA GLU A 469 -0.56 15.97 18.65
C GLU A 469 -0.47 15.51 17.19
N GLN A 470 0.73 15.09 16.75
CA GLN A 470 0.97 14.54 15.42
C GLN A 470 0.98 13.01 15.39
N GLN A 471 0.77 12.36 16.54
CA GLN A 471 0.71 10.90 16.64
C GLN A 471 -0.74 10.42 16.58
N TRP A 472 -0.99 9.53 15.64
CA TRP A 472 -2.28 8.95 15.33
C TRP A 472 -2.24 7.44 15.52
N ALA A 473 -3.22 6.90 16.21
CA ALA A 473 -3.47 5.47 16.32
C ALA A 473 -4.44 5.05 15.21
N LEU A 474 -3.99 4.18 14.33
CA LEU A 474 -4.78 3.60 13.23
C LEU A 474 -5.40 2.29 13.71
N TYR A 475 -6.71 2.31 13.92
CA TYR A 475 -7.43 1.18 14.53
C TYR A 475 -7.87 0.14 13.49
N PRO A 476 -8.06 -1.13 13.90
CA PRO A 476 -8.59 -2.20 13.04
C PRO A 476 -9.95 -1.93 12.39
N ASP A 477 -10.74 -1.02 12.94
CA ASP A 477 -12.05 -0.60 12.39
C ASP A 477 -11.95 0.46 11.28
N GLY A 478 -10.73 0.88 10.93
CA GLY A 478 -10.45 1.93 9.95
C GLY A 478 -10.57 3.35 10.51
N SER A 479 -10.77 3.52 11.82
CA SER A 479 -10.74 4.84 12.43
C SER A 479 -9.31 5.36 12.68
N ILE A 480 -9.15 6.67 12.57
CA ILE A 480 -7.91 7.39 12.83
C ILE A 480 -8.12 8.20 14.12
N ARG A 481 -7.36 7.90 15.16
CA ARG A 481 -7.59 8.46 16.51
C ARG A 481 -6.35 9.18 17.03
N PRO A 482 -6.46 10.35 17.66
CA PRO A 482 -5.29 11.00 18.26
C PRO A 482 -4.81 10.18 19.46
N VAL A 483 -3.49 9.95 19.56
CA VAL A 483 -2.91 9.14 20.66
C VAL A 483 -3.22 9.73 22.04
N GLN A 484 -3.39 11.05 22.13
CA GLN A 484 -3.72 11.72 23.38
C GLN A 484 -5.14 11.45 23.89
N ASN A 485 -6.07 11.11 22.99
CA ASN A 485 -7.45 10.78 23.35
C ASN A 485 -8.09 9.85 22.31
N THR A 486 -7.97 8.55 22.53
CA THR A 486 -8.49 7.51 21.63
C THR A 486 -10.02 7.36 21.64
N ASN A 487 -10.74 8.19 22.41
CA ASN A 487 -12.20 8.29 22.31
C ASN A 487 -12.64 9.22 21.17
N ASN A 488 -11.73 10.02 20.61
CA ASN A 488 -11.99 10.84 19.44
C ASN A 488 -11.54 10.15 18.15
N CYS A 489 -12.29 10.36 17.09
CA CYS A 489 -12.08 9.82 15.76
C CYS A 489 -12.08 10.98 14.75
N LEU A 490 -11.19 10.92 13.75
CA LEU A 490 -11.30 11.77 12.58
C LEU A 490 -12.60 11.47 11.85
N THR A 491 -13.41 12.50 11.65
CA THR A 491 -14.79 12.41 11.21
C THR A 491 -15.07 13.51 10.19
N SER A 492 -15.66 13.17 9.04
CA SER A 492 -16.26 14.18 8.16
C SER A 492 -17.51 14.76 8.83
N ASP A 493 -17.60 16.09 8.95
CA ASP A 493 -18.73 16.78 9.60
C ASP A 493 -20.06 16.54 8.89
N GLU A 494 -20.02 16.38 7.57
CA GLU A 494 -21.16 16.09 6.71
C GLU A 494 -20.81 15.09 5.59
N HIS A 495 -21.84 14.46 5.01
CA HIS A 495 -21.73 13.57 3.85
C HIS A 495 -21.85 14.36 2.54
N LYS A 496 -20.95 15.34 2.32
CA LYS A 496 -20.93 16.16 1.10
C LYS A 496 -19.52 16.57 0.71
N GLN A 497 -19.33 16.83 -0.57
CA GLN A 497 -18.08 17.37 -1.08
C GLN A 497 -17.80 18.75 -0.45
N GLY A 498 -16.60 18.92 0.10
CA GLY A 498 -16.16 20.11 0.81
C GLY A 498 -16.45 20.12 2.32
N ALA A 499 -17.07 19.06 2.84
CA ALA A 499 -17.23 18.82 4.28
C ALA A 499 -15.87 18.87 4.99
N THR A 500 -15.82 19.45 6.19
CA THR A 500 -14.57 19.56 6.95
C THR A 500 -14.34 18.30 7.77
N ILE A 501 -13.09 17.83 7.81
CA ILE A 501 -12.69 16.74 8.68
C ILE A 501 -12.32 17.30 10.05
N VAL A 502 -12.96 16.79 11.09
CA VAL A 502 -12.85 17.23 12.47
C VAL A 502 -12.68 16.02 13.41
N MET A 503 -12.50 16.27 14.71
CA MET A 503 -12.50 15.22 15.73
C MET A 503 -13.85 15.16 16.44
N MET A 504 -14.49 13.99 16.41
CA MET A 504 -15.74 13.70 17.13
C MET A 504 -15.61 12.41 17.92
N GLY A 505 -16.51 12.17 18.87
CA GLY A 505 -16.53 10.92 19.63
C GLY A 505 -16.70 9.69 18.73
N CYS A 506 -15.91 8.65 18.96
CA CYS A 506 -15.98 7.37 18.24
C CYS A 506 -17.22 6.53 18.61
N SER A 507 -17.95 6.90 19.67
CA SER A 507 -19.09 6.12 20.20
C SER A 507 -20.19 5.87 19.18
N ASN A 508 -20.37 6.75 18.19
CA ASN A 508 -21.37 6.58 17.16
C ASN A 508 -20.97 5.59 16.05
N ALA A 509 -19.66 5.47 15.80
CA ALA A 509 -19.06 4.58 14.81
C ALA A 509 -19.67 4.72 13.41
N TRP A 510 -19.80 5.96 12.93
CA TRP A 510 -20.42 6.29 11.64
C TRP A 510 -19.54 5.93 10.44
N ALA A 511 -20.12 6.01 9.23
CA ALA A 511 -19.40 5.85 7.98
C ALA A 511 -18.35 6.94 7.75
N SER A 512 -18.62 8.18 8.17
CA SER A 512 -17.66 9.29 8.12
C SER A 512 -16.47 9.14 9.07
N GLN A 513 -16.43 8.07 9.89
CA GLN A 513 -15.35 7.76 10.84
C GLN A 513 -14.45 6.61 10.37
N ARG A 514 -14.78 5.96 9.25
CA ARG A 514 -13.99 4.87 8.67
C ARG A 514 -13.23 5.37 7.45
N TRP A 515 -11.94 5.09 7.43
CA TRP A 515 -11.00 5.54 6.42
C TRP A 515 -10.12 4.37 5.96
N VAL A 516 -9.80 4.34 4.67
CA VAL A 516 -8.93 3.32 4.07
C VAL A 516 -7.74 4.01 3.45
N PHE A 517 -6.53 3.62 3.85
CA PHE A 517 -5.29 4.05 3.20
C PHE A 517 -5.13 3.24 1.91
N ARG A 518 -5.30 3.89 0.76
CA ARG A 518 -5.20 3.24 -0.54
C ARG A 518 -3.79 3.30 -1.09
N ASN A 519 -3.48 2.36 -1.96
CA ASN A 519 -2.20 2.32 -2.64
C ASN A 519 -2.06 3.36 -3.77
N ASP A 520 -3.03 4.24 -4.00
CA ASP A 520 -2.81 5.46 -4.80
C ASP A 520 -2.28 6.62 -3.93
N GLY A 521 -2.10 6.40 -2.62
CA GLY A 521 -1.67 7.38 -1.63
C GLY A 521 -2.82 8.16 -1.00
N THR A 522 -4.07 7.88 -1.32
CA THR A 522 -5.21 8.60 -0.73
C THR A 522 -5.67 8.00 0.60
N ILE A 523 -6.26 8.83 1.45
CA ILE A 523 -7.10 8.36 2.56
C ILE A 523 -8.54 8.47 2.10
N TYR A 524 -9.19 7.33 1.89
CA TYR A 524 -10.46 7.22 1.19
C TYR A 524 -11.60 6.84 2.14
N ASN A 525 -12.76 7.47 1.96
CA ASN A 525 -14.01 7.11 2.63
C ASN A 525 -14.86 6.22 1.72
N LEU A 526 -15.17 5.01 2.19
CA LEU A 526 -15.90 4.00 1.42
C LEU A 526 -17.34 4.38 1.09
N TYR A 527 -18.02 5.03 2.02
CA TYR A 527 -19.43 5.39 1.88
C TYR A 527 -19.62 6.62 0.99
N ASP A 528 -18.79 7.63 1.21
CA ASP A 528 -18.90 8.91 0.51
C ASP A 528 -18.26 8.90 -0.89
N ASP A 529 -17.48 7.87 -1.25
CA ASP A 529 -16.68 7.78 -2.49
C ASP A 529 -15.80 9.03 -2.71
N MET A 530 -15.16 9.48 -1.63
CA MET A 530 -14.34 10.68 -1.60
C MET A 530 -13.07 10.46 -0.78
N VAL A 531 -12.08 11.34 -0.98
CA VAL A 531 -10.77 11.29 -0.33
C VAL A 531 -10.55 12.50 0.58
N MET A 532 -9.68 12.34 1.56
CA MET A 532 -9.17 13.48 2.33
C MET A 532 -8.34 14.42 1.44
N ASP A 533 -8.59 15.71 1.55
CA ASP A 533 -8.02 16.76 0.70
C ASP A 533 -7.59 17.97 1.54
N VAL A 534 -6.35 18.45 1.34
CA VAL A 534 -5.93 19.74 1.90
C VAL A 534 -6.53 20.86 1.06
N ARG A 535 -7.44 21.62 1.67
CA ARG A 535 -8.32 22.58 0.97
C ARG A 535 -7.51 23.51 0.06
N ARG A 536 -7.83 23.49 -1.23
CA ARG A 536 -7.21 24.35 -2.27
C ARG A 536 -5.69 24.24 -2.36
N SER A 537 -5.11 23.14 -1.87
CA SER A 537 -3.65 22.99 -1.77
C SER A 537 -3.00 24.12 -0.95
N ASP A 538 -3.72 24.64 0.06
CA ASP A 538 -3.27 25.75 0.90
C ASP A 538 -3.37 25.39 2.40
N PRO A 539 -2.26 24.92 3.01
CA PRO A 539 -2.19 24.62 4.44
C PRO A 539 -2.55 25.79 5.35
N SER A 540 -2.41 27.05 4.90
CA SER A 540 -2.68 28.23 5.71
C SER A 540 -4.17 28.39 6.06
N LEU A 541 -5.06 27.77 5.26
CA LEU A 541 -6.50 27.72 5.53
C LEU A 541 -6.85 26.83 6.73
N LYS A 542 -5.90 26.02 7.21
CA LYS A 542 -6.06 25.12 8.37
C LYS A 542 -7.27 24.20 8.27
N GLN A 543 -7.51 23.66 7.07
CA GLN A 543 -8.65 22.81 6.77
C GLN A 543 -8.25 21.62 5.93
N ILE A 544 -8.61 20.43 6.43
CA ILE A 544 -8.66 19.19 5.67
C ILE A 544 -10.14 18.91 5.42
N ILE A 545 -10.49 18.62 4.18
CA ILE A 545 -11.87 18.45 3.72
C ILE A 545 -12.04 17.11 3.02
N LEU A 546 -13.30 16.71 2.85
CA LEU A 546 -13.69 15.60 2.00
C LEU A 546 -13.87 16.10 0.56
N TRP A 547 -13.24 15.45 -0.41
CA TRP A 547 -13.29 15.88 -1.82
C TRP A 547 -13.23 14.71 -2.80
N SER A 548 -13.78 14.88 -4.00
CA SER A 548 -13.65 13.90 -5.08
C SER A 548 -12.18 13.67 -5.43
N TYR A 549 -11.79 12.44 -5.77
CA TYR A 549 -10.42 12.15 -6.20
C TYR A 549 -10.03 12.94 -7.47
N THR A 550 -8.88 13.61 -7.41
CA THR A 550 -8.33 14.45 -8.50
C THR A 550 -6.93 14.01 -8.94
N GLY A 551 -6.29 13.09 -8.23
CA GLY A 551 -4.90 12.70 -8.45
C GLY A 551 -3.87 13.79 -8.13
N LYS A 552 -4.30 14.89 -7.49
CA LYS A 552 -3.41 16.01 -7.16
C LYS A 552 -2.61 15.73 -5.87
N PRO A 553 -1.42 16.34 -5.72
CA PRO A 553 -0.58 16.15 -4.53
C PRO A 553 -1.24 16.52 -3.19
N ASN A 554 -2.27 17.38 -3.19
CA ASN A 554 -2.98 17.77 -1.96
C ASN A 554 -3.95 16.69 -1.42
N GLN A 555 -4.04 15.55 -2.10
CA GLN A 555 -4.82 14.38 -1.71
C GLN A 555 -3.95 13.16 -1.39
N ILE A 556 -2.62 13.33 -1.40
CA ILE A 556 -1.67 12.26 -1.15
C ILE A 556 -1.20 12.34 0.29
N TRP A 557 -1.26 11.19 0.96
CA TRP A 557 -0.99 10.99 2.37
C TRP A 557 -0.06 9.79 2.54
N LEU A 558 0.66 9.78 3.66
CA LEU A 558 1.63 8.75 3.97
C LEU A 558 1.72 8.54 5.48
N THR A 559 1.66 7.29 5.92
CA THR A 559 1.99 6.91 7.30
C THR A 559 3.51 6.89 7.47
N LEU A 560 4.02 7.67 8.43
CA LEU A 560 5.43 7.72 8.79
C LEU A 560 5.72 6.70 9.89
N PHE A 561 6.69 5.82 9.66
CA PHE A 561 7.07 4.77 10.59
C PHE A 561 7.72 5.31 11.85
#